data_AF-A0A940A2Y8-F1
#
_entry.id   AF-A0A940A2Y8-F1
#
_cell.length_a   1.000
_cell.length_b   1.000
_cell.length_c   1.000
_cell.angle_alpha   90.00
_cell.angle_beta   90.00
_cell.angle_gamma   90.00
#
_symmetry.space_group_name_H-M   'P 1'
#
loop_
_entity.id
_entity.type
_entity.pdbx_description
1 polymer ?
#
loop_
_entity_poly.entity_id
_entity_poly.type
_entity_poly.pdbx_seq_one_letter_code
_entity_poly.pdbx_strand_id
1 'polypeptide(L)'
;MNVQNLYNYGNLFEAGATQINNYYGSQSSTDHPQLPAKLSRGQAETLFVSLKQKGFLGADATLDSWLQVMGCQMAQKWSPVNWIKTKETLRLLLTGIYAEELEHKAFKLKDLAEMTAHCFIDGKGNFMQLAKPKTENSIDTDYIEQLISDLKKSEGITD
;
A
#
# COMPACT_ATOMS: atom_id res chain seq x y z
N MET A 1 -6.56 -26.63 -31.84
CA MET A 1 -5.87 -26.32 -30.57
C MET A 1 -4.84 -25.25 -30.88
N ASN A 2 -5.04 -24.04 -30.41
CA ASN A 2 -4.10 -22.93 -30.62
C ASN A 2 -3.84 -22.30 -29.25
N VAL A 3 -2.63 -22.46 -28.74
CA VAL A 3 -2.17 -21.81 -27.51
C VAL A 3 -1.17 -20.76 -27.94
N GLN A 4 -1.59 -19.50 -28.00
CA GLN A 4 -0.69 -18.37 -28.00
C GLN A 4 -0.70 -17.78 -26.59
N ASN A 5 0.45 -17.84 -25.92
CA ASN A 5 0.78 -16.91 -24.84
C ASN A 5 2.12 -16.28 -25.21
N LEU A 6 2.03 -15.16 -25.92
CA LEU A 6 3.14 -14.28 -26.19
C LEU A 6 3.37 -13.44 -24.93
N TYR A 7 4.55 -13.62 -24.35
CA TYR A 7 5.15 -12.69 -23.40
C TYR A 7 5.22 -11.30 -24.04
N ASN A 8 4.58 -10.31 -23.43
CA ASN A 8 4.78 -8.91 -23.78
C ASN A 8 5.52 -8.22 -22.62
N TYR A 9 6.85 -8.18 -22.74
CA TYR A 9 7.68 -7.17 -22.08
C TYR A 9 7.44 -5.84 -22.79
N GLY A 10 6.70 -4.94 -22.15
CA GLY A 10 6.48 -3.58 -22.63
C GLY A 10 7.50 -2.62 -22.04
N ASN A 11 8.34 -2.09 -22.91
CA ASN A 11 9.38 -1.09 -22.66
C ASN A 11 8.89 0.10 -21.80
N LEU A 12 9.66 0.44 -20.76
CA LEU A 12 9.57 1.72 -20.05
C LEU A 12 10.77 2.57 -20.44
N PHE A 13 10.64 3.38 -21.48
CA PHE A 13 11.44 4.59 -21.65
C PHE A 13 10.60 5.71 -22.27
N GLU A 14 10.65 6.86 -21.60
CA GLU A 14 10.46 8.24 -22.07
C GLU A 14 9.12 8.64 -22.72
N ALA A 15 8.30 9.37 -21.96
CA ALA A 15 7.95 10.77 -22.28
C ALA A 15 7.06 11.32 -21.16
N GLY A 16 7.34 12.56 -20.75
CA GLY A 16 6.56 13.29 -19.75
C GLY A 16 5.09 13.42 -20.14
N ALA A 17 4.23 12.67 -19.48
CA ALA A 17 2.82 12.96 -19.27
C ALA A 17 2.37 12.05 -18.13
N THR A 18 2.00 12.63 -17.01
CA THR A 18 1.41 11.95 -15.86
C THR A 18 0.08 11.34 -16.31
N GLN A 19 0.11 10.12 -16.84
CA GLN A 19 -1.09 9.33 -17.07
C GLN A 19 -1.58 8.87 -15.71
N ILE A 20 -2.51 9.66 -15.15
CA ILE A 20 -3.39 9.24 -14.06
C ILE A 20 -4.23 8.10 -14.64
N ASN A 21 -3.71 6.89 -14.53
CA ASN A 21 -4.36 5.70 -15.06
C ASN A 21 -5.61 5.48 -14.20
N ASN A 22 -6.77 5.79 -14.78
CA ASN A 22 -8.09 5.45 -14.25
C ASN A 22 -8.22 3.92 -14.20
N TYR A 23 -7.62 3.31 -13.19
CA TYR A 23 -7.63 1.87 -12.93
C TYR A 23 -8.62 1.52 -11.81
N TYR A 24 -9.69 2.30 -11.63
CA TYR A 24 -10.71 2.08 -10.59
C TYR A 24 -12.01 1.47 -11.11
N GLY A 25 -11.99 0.89 -12.31
CA GLY A 25 -13.17 0.33 -12.96
C GLY A 25 -12.87 -0.93 -13.73
N SER A 26 -12.50 -2.02 -13.07
CA SER A 26 -12.70 -3.36 -13.62
C SER A 26 -12.69 -4.39 -12.52
N GLN A 27 -13.84 -5.03 -12.30
CA GLN A 27 -13.88 -6.37 -11.74
C GLN A 27 -13.07 -7.28 -12.67
N SER A 28 -11.84 -7.58 -12.29
CA SER A 28 -11.03 -8.59 -12.94
C SER A 28 -10.28 -9.33 -11.85
N SER A 29 -10.73 -10.56 -11.62
CA SER A 29 -10.07 -11.65 -10.92
C SER A 29 -8.56 -11.44 -10.78
N THR A 30 -8.13 -10.84 -9.68
CA THR A 30 -6.73 -10.89 -9.28
C THR A 30 -6.69 -11.74 -8.03
N ASP A 31 -6.13 -12.95 -8.15
CA ASP A 31 -5.79 -13.83 -7.03
C ASP A 31 -4.89 -13.16 -5.98
N HIS A 32 -4.44 -11.91 -6.23
CA HIS A 32 -3.52 -11.14 -5.41
C HIS A 32 -3.99 -9.68 -5.29
N PRO A 33 -4.69 -9.30 -4.20
CA PRO A 33 -5.11 -7.92 -3.98
C PRO A 33 -3.90 -7.00 -3.75
N GLN A 34 -3.99 -5.77 -4.25
CA GLN A 34 -2.96 -4.75 -4.12
C GLN A 34 -3.60 -3.36 -4.01
N LEU A 35 -2.87 -2.44 -3.39
CA LEU A 35 -3.18 -1.01 -3.39
C LEU A 35 -2.57 -0.35 -4.64
N PRO A 36 -3.03 0.86 -4.99
CA PRO A 36 -2.44 1.65 -6.07
C PRO A 36 -0.96 1.90 -5.80
N ALA A 37 -0.10 1.72 -6.81
CA ALA A 37 1.32 1.97 -6.68
C ALA A 37 1.58 3.47 -6.52
N LYS A 38 1.95 3.90 -5.31
CA LYS A 38 2.35 5.28 -5.00
C LYS A 38 3.81 5.37 -4.56
N LEU A 39 4.27 4.38 -3.81
CA LEU A 39 5.65 4.33 -3.33
C LEU A 39 6.56 3.73 -4.41
N SER A 40 7.78 4.26 -4.51
CA SER A 40 8.86 3.51 -5.15
C SER A 40 9.16 2.23 -4.36
N ARG A 41 9.75 1.24 -5.04
CA ARG A 41 10.17 -0.01 -4.39
C ARG A 41 11.07 0.26 -3.17
N GLY A 42 12.05 1.16 -3.30
CA GLY A 42 12.96 1.51 -2.21
C GLY A 42 12.23 2.11 -1.00
N GLN A 43 11.28 3.01 -1.22
CA GLN A 43 10.45 3.56 -0.15
C GLN A 43 9.59 2.48 0.53
N ALA A 44 8.98 1.59 -0.25
CA ALA A 44 8.19 0.49 0.30
C ALA A 44 9.05 -0.49 1.11
N GLU A 45 10.28 -0.78 0.67
CA GLU A 45 11.26 -1.59 1.41
C GLU A 45 11.68 -0.90 2.73
N THR A 46 12.03 0.39 2.70
CA THR A 46 12.37 1.16 3.91
C THR A 46 11.21 1.21 4.89
N LEU A 47 9.99 1.41 4.39
CA LEU A 47 8.78 1.43 5.20
C LEU A 47 8.52 0.06 5.84
N PHE A 48 8.68 -1.03 5.08
CA PHE A 48 8.56 -2.39 5.62
C PHE A 48 9.53 -2.64 6.77
N VAL A 49 10.80 -2.31 6.59
CA VAL A 49 11.84 -2.51 7.62
C VAL A 49 11.50 -1.71 8.87
N SER A 50 11.13 -0.44 8.72
CA SER A 50 10.75 0.46 9.81
C SER A 50 9.55 -0.07 10.61
N LEU A 51 8.48 -0.44 9.91
CA LEU A 51 7.25 -0.98 10.50
C LEU A 51 7.50 -2.33 11.19
N LYS A 52 8.31 -3.20 10.58
CA LYS A 52 8.66 -4.51 11.16
C LYS A 52 9.50 -4.37 12.42
N GLN A 53 10.49 -3.47 12.43
CA GLN A 53 11.33 -3.20 13.61
C GLN A 53 10.53 -2.62 14.79
N LYS A 54 9.51 -1.82 14.51
CA LYS A 54 8.63 -1.24 15.54
C LYS A 54 7.43 -2.12 15.92
N GLY A 55 7.33 -3.33 15.37
CA GLY A 55 6.29 -4.29 15.72
C GLY A 55 4.90 -3.91 15.20
N PHE A 56 4.81 -3.17 14.10
CA PHE A 56 3.54 -2.94 13.39
C PHE A 56 3.13 -4.15 12.54
N LEU A 57 4.12 -4.92 12.07
CA LEU A 57 3.92 -6.10 11.23
C LEU A 57 4.16 -7.39 12.02
N GLY A 58 3.39 -8.43 11.69
CA GLY A 58 3.58 -9.77 12.23
C GLY A 58 4.93 -10.37 11.82
N ALA A 59 5.42 -11.34 12.59
CA ALA A 59 6.67 -12.01 12.30
C ALA A 59 6.65 -12.73 10.93
N ASP A 60 5.46 -13.20 10.55
CA ASP A 60 5.10 -13.87 9.31
C ASP A 60 5.01 -12.92 8.10
N ALA A 61 4.97 -11.59 8.31
CA ALA A 61 4.94 -10.63 7.21
C ALA A 61 6.24 -10.71 6.39
N THR A 62 6.11 -10.98 5.09
CA THR A 62 7.23 -11.04 4.14
C THR A 62 7.35 -9.77 3.34
N LEU A 63 8.58 -9.45 2.92
CA LEU A 63 8.81 -8.28 2.07
C LEU A 63 8.08 -8.41 0.73
N ASP A 64 8.08 -9.59 0.11
CA ASP A 64 7.40 -9.81 -1.17
C ASP A 64 5.89 -9.55 -1.08
N SER A 65 5.22 -10.06 -0.03
CA SER A 65 3.79 -9.80 0.17
C SER A 65 3.51 -8.33 0.46
N TRP A 66 4.41 -7.67 1.19
CA TRP A 66 4.31 -6.23 1.41
C TRP A 66 4.46 -5.42 0.12
N LEU A 67 5.46 -5.73 -0.71
CA LEU A 67 5.67 -5.06 -1.99
C LEU A 67 4.51 -5.29 -2.97
N GLN A 68 3.88 -6.48 -2.93
CA GLN A 68 2.62 -6.73 -3.62
C GLN A 68 1.50 -5.83 -3.12
N VAL A 69 1.29 -5.77 -1.80
CA VAL A 69 0.23 -4.94 -1.21
C VAL A 69 0.41 -3.48 -1.56
N MET A 70 1.65 -2.98 -1.59
CA MET A 70 1.95 -1.59 -1.95
C MET A 70 1.97 -1.34 -3.48
N GLY A 71 1.70 -2.35 -4.30
CA GLY A 71 1.67 -2.25 -5.76
C GLY A 71 3.05 -2.11 -6.42
N CYS A 72 4.14 -2.40 -5.69
CA CYS A 72 5.52 -2.23 -6.18
C CYS A 72 6.06 -3.45 -6.93
N GLN A 73 5.58 -4.67 -6.62
CA GLN A 73 6.06 -5.90 -7.24
C GLN A 73 5.02 -7.02 -7.15
N MET A 74 4.90 -7.84 -8.20
CA MET A 74 4.11 -9.08 -8.11
C MET A 74 4.80 -10.13 -7.22
N ALA A 75 4.10 -10.64 -6.21
CA ALA A 75 4.61 -11.73 -5.37
C ALA A 75 4.32 -13.09 -6.01
N GLN A 76 5.32 -13.99 -6.03
CA GLN A 76 5.13 -15.37 -6.52
C GLN A 76 4.24 -16.19 -5.59
N LYS A 77 4.31 -15.92 -4.29
CA LYS A 77 3.42 -16.45 -3.25
C LYS A 77 2.96 -15.28 -2.40
N TRP A 78 1.68 -14.94 -2.52
CA TRP A 78 1.09 -13.86 -1.76
C TRP A 78 0.37 -14.38 -0.52
N SER A 79 0.50 -13.63 0.57
CA SER A 79 -0.34 -13.75 1.74
C SER A 79 -0.74 -12.36 2.24
N PRO A 80 -1.93 -12.21 2.85
CA PRO A 80 -2.29 -10.97 3.52
C PRO A 80 -1.24 -10.55 4.56
N VAL A 81 -1.00 -9.26 4.66
CA VAL A 81 -0.04 -8.71 5.63
C VAL A 81 -0.70 -8.65 7.00
N ASN A 82 -0.10 -9.35 7.96
CA ASN A 82 -0.51 -9.31 9.36
C ASN A 82 -0.10 -7.98 10.00
N TRP A 83 -1.07 -7.14 10.31
CA TRP A 83 -0.90 -5.87 11.00
C TRP A 83 -1.30 -6.02 12.47
N ILE A 84 -0.34 -5.77 13.35
CA ILE A 84 -0.43 -6.08 14.77
C ILE A 84 -1.07 -4.95 15.57
N LYS A 85 -0.91 -3.71 15.09
CA LYS A 85 -1.37 -2.51 15.79
C LYS A 85 -2.84 -2.21 15.48
N THR A 86 -3.33 -1.08 15.96
CA THR A 86 -4.74 -0.68 15.82
C THR A 86 -5.14 -0.45 14.35
N LYS A 87 -6.45 -0.53 14.07
CA LYS A 87 -7.01 -0.19 12.76
C LYS A 87 -6.81 1.29 12.43
N GLU A 88 -6.76 2.13 13.45
CA GLU A 88 -6.51 3.56 13.42
C GLU A 88 -5.10 3.88 12.90
N THR A 89 -4.07 3.18 13.39
CA THR A 89 -2.68 3.37 12.92
C THR A 89 -2.49 2.91 11.47
N LEU A 90 -3.13 1.80 11.07
CA LEU A 90 -3.13 1.38 9.66
C LEU A 90 -3.83 2.41 8.77
N ARG A 91 -4.99 2.90 9.20
CA ARG A 91 -5.72 3.95 8.50
C ARG A 91 -4.83 5.18 8.31
N LEU A 92 -4.21 5.66 9.38
CA LEU A 92 -3.35 6.84 9.37
C LEU A 92 -2.22 6.67 8.34
N LEU A 93 -1.53 5.54 8.37
CA LEU A 93 -0.46 5.22 7.42
C LEU A 93 -0.97 5.31 5.97
N LEU A 94 -2.04 4.58 5.64
CA LEU A 94 -2.55 4.53 4.28
C LEU A 94 -3.10 5.88 3.82
N THR A 95 -3.86 6.59 4.66
CA THR A 95 -4.34 7.93 4.31
C THR A 95 -3.22 8.94 4.16
N GLY A 96 -2.09 8.75 4.87
CA GLY A 96 -0.91 9.60 4.75
C GLY A 96 -0.16 9.37 3.43
N ILE A 97 -0.03 8.11 3.02
CA ILE A 97 0.61 7.72 1.75
C ILE A 97 -0.20 8.21 0.55
N TYR A 98 -1.53 8.06 0.61
CA TYR A 98 -2.44 8.43 -0.49
C TYR A 98 -3.13 9.78 -0.28
N ALA A 99 -2.53 10.68 0.50
CA ALA A 99 -3.16 11.94 0.89
C ALA A 99 -3.54 12.79 -0.35
N GLU A 100 -2.62 12.92 -1.29
CA GLU A 100 -2.83 13.70 -2.53
C GLU A 100 -3.96 13.11 -3.38
N GLU A 101 -3.97 11.79 -3.59
CA GLU A 101 -5.00 11.14 -4.40
C GLU A 101 -6.38 11.23 -3.77
N LEU A 102 -6.45 11.19 -2.44
CA LEU A 102 -7.69 11.39 -1.69
C LEU A 102 -8.17 12.85 -1.78
N GLU A 103 -7.24 13.81 -1.70
CA GLU A 103 -7.54 15.25 -1.83
C GLU A 103 -8.00 15.61 -3.25
N HIS A 104 -7.31 15.09 -4.27
CA HIS A 104 -7.65 15.28 -5.69
C HIS A 104 -8.83 14.42 -6.16
N LYS A 105 -9.42 13.60 -5.26
CA LYS A 105 -10.54 12.69 -5.55
C LYS A 105 -10.25 11.72 -6.69
N ALA A 106 -8.98 11.35 -6.89
CA ALA A 106 -8.57 10.31 -7.83
C ALA A 106 -9.17 8.96 -7.44
N PHE A 107 -9.38 8.73 -6.13
CA PHE A 107 -10.23 7.66 -5.60
C PHE A 107 -10.79 8.03 -4.23
N LYS A 108 -11.81 7.29 -3.77
CA LYS A 108 -12.45 7.58 -2.49
C LYS A 108 -11.80 6.76 -1.40
N LEU A 109 -11.85 7.31 -0.17
CA LEU A 109 -11.49 6.59 1.04
C LEU A 109 -12.25 5.26 1.19
N LYS A 110 -13.48 5.18 0.67
CA LYS A 110 -14.25 3.93 0.66
C LYS A 110 -13.53 2.85 -0.16
N ASP A 111 -13.04 3.22 -1.34
CA ASP A 111 -12.31 2.31 -2.23
C ASP A 111 -10.99 1.87 -1.56
N LEU A 112 -10.30 2.80 -0.88
CA LEU A 112 -9.13 2.47 -0.05
C LEU A 112 -9.45 1.43 1.03
N ALA A 113 -10.55 1.63 1.74
CA ALA A 113 -10.97 0.74 2.82
C ALA A 113 -11.35 -0.65 2.30
N GLU A 114 -11.99 -0.73 1.13
CA GLU A 114 -12.32 -2.00 0.47
C GLU A 114 -11.04 -2.75 0.05
N MET A 115 -10.10 -2.09 -0.61
CA MET A 115 -8.81 -2.71 -0.97
C MET A 115 -8.00 -3.15 0.27
N THR A 116 -7.99 -2.32 1.31
CA THR A 116 -7.29 -2.63 2.58
C THR A 116 -7.85 -3.92 3.21
N ALA A 117 -9.17 -4.11 3.17
CA ALA A 117 -9.82 -5.29 3.72
C ALA A 117 -9.45 -6.59 3.01
N HIS A 118 -8.81 -6.54 1.84
CA HIS A 118 -8.28 -7.72 1.17
C HIS A 118 -6.77 -7.89 1.35
N CYS A 119 -6.06 -6.82 1.73
CA CYS A 119 -4.61 -6.81 1.84
C CYS A 119 -4.09 -7.09 3.25
N PHE A 120 -4.85 -6.72 4.28
CA PHE A 120 -4.39 -6.75 5.67
C PHE A 120 -5.28 -7.60 6.57
N ILE A 121 -4.65 -8.35 7.47
CA ILE A 121 -5.32 -9.11 8.54
C ILE A 121 -4.83 -8.62 9.90
N ASP A 122 -5.66 -8.77 10.92
CA ASP A 122 -5.28 -8.51 12.31
C ASP A 122 -4.51 -9.70 12.90
N GLY A 123 -3.96 -9.52 14.11
CA GLY A 123 -3.24 -10.58 14.83
C GLY A 123 -4.08 -11.83 15.18
N LYS A 124 -5.39 -11.84 14.87
CA LYS A 124 -6.29 -13.00 14.99
C LYS A 124 -6.63 -13.62 13.63
N GLY A 125 -6.07 -13.11 12.54
CA GLY A 125 -6.31 -13.57 11.17
C GLY A 125 -7.57 -13.02 10.51
N ASN A 126 -8.23 -12.02 11.10
CA ASN A 126 -9.42 -11.40 10.49
C ASN A 126 -9.02 -10.23 9.61
N PHE A 127 -9.65 -10.11 8.45
CA PHE A 127 -9.42 -8.99 7.55
C PHE A 127 -9.71 -7.63 8.21
N MET A 128 -8.79 -6.69 8.03
CA MET A 128 -8.85 -5.39 8.66
C MET A 128 -9.70 -4.42 7.85
N GLN A 129 -10.81 -4.00 8.46
CA GLN A 129 -11.56 -2.85 7.99
C GLN A 129 -11.01 -1.58 8.63
N LEU A 130 -10.68 -0.58 7.82
CA LEU A 130 -10.19 0.71 8.32
C LEU A 130 -11.19 1.30 9.32
N ALA A 131 -10.68 1.76 10.46
CA ALA A 131 -11.51 2.37 11.49
C ALA A 131 -12.20 3.65 10.97
N LYS A 132 -13.27 4.07 11.64
CA LYS A 132 -13.74 5.46 11.52
C LYS A 132 -12.65 6.38 12.09
N PRO A 133 -12.46 7.59 11.53
CA PRO A 133 -11.49 8.53 12.07
C PRO A 133 -11.81 8.79 13.54
N LYS A 134 -10.81 8.54 14.39
CA LYS A 134 -10.80 8.87 15.80
C LYS A 134 -9.48 9.56 16.08
N THR A 135 -9.54 10.63 16.85
CA THR A 135 -8.34 11.29 17.37
C THR A 135 -7.83 10.43 18.53
N GLU A 136 -6.80 9.64 18.28
CA GLU A 136 -6.13 8.84 19.29
C GLU A 136 -4.65 9.24 19.30
N ASN A 137 -4.29 10.03 20.31
CA ASN A 137 -2.90 10.42 20.53
C ASN A 137 -2.19 9.25 21.21
N SER A 138 -1.28 8.62 20.49
CA SER A 138 -0.50 7.49 20.97
C SER A 138 0.91 7.55 20.38
N ILE A 139 1.88 6.94 21.07
CA ILE A 139 3.27 6.84 20.59
C ILE A 139 3.32 6.17 19.21
N ASP A 140 2.41 5.22 18.95
CA ASP A 140 2.33 4.54 17.65
C ASP A 140 1.80 5.48 16.56
N THR A 141 0.84 6.36 16.90
CA THR A 141 0.32 7.41 16.01
C THR A 141 1.45 8.37 15.61
N ASP A 142 2.17 8.90 16.60
CA ASP A 142 3.27 9.86 16.39
C ASP A 142 4.37 9.27 15.50
N TYR A 143 4.68 7.98 15.69
CA TYR A 143 5.67 7.29 14.87
C TYR A 143 5.24 7.14 13.41
N ILE A 144 3.96 6.82 13.16
CA ILE A 144 3.42 6.72 11.81
C ILE A 144 3.43 8.09 11.12
N GLU A 145 3.07 9.16 11.82
CA GLU A 145 3.13 10.53 11.28
C GLU A 145 4.57 10.92 10.90
N GLN A 146 5.53 10.56 11.74
CA GLN A 146 6.95 10.78 11.45
C GLN A 146 7.38 10.02 10.19
N LEU A 147 7.00 8.74 10.05
CA LEU A 147 7.29 7.96 8.83
C LEU A 147 6.69 8.59 7.57
N ILE A 148 5.44 9.04 7.63
CA ILE A 148 4.79 9.73 6.50
C ILE A 148 5.54 11.02 6.17
N SER A 149 5.94 11.80 7.17
CA SER A 149 6.71 13.03 6.98
C SER A 149 8.05 12.76 6.28
N ASP A 150 8.76 11.72 6.70
CA ASP A 150 10.05 11.36 6.12
C ASP A 150 9.92 10.80 4.69
N LEU A 151 8.83 10.06 4.40
CA LEU A 151 8.50 9.64 3.04
C LEU A 151 8.26 10.85 2.12
N LYS A 152 7.49 11.85 2.56
CA LYS A 152 7.22 13.06 1.77
C LYS A 152 8.48 13.89 1.52
N LYS A 153 9.39 13.97 2.50
CA LYS A 153 10.69 14.65 2.31
C LYS A 153 11.58 13.94 1.28
N SER A 154 11.49 12.62 1.19
CA SER A 154 12.24 11.84 0.20
C SER A 154 11.78 12.07 -1.26
N GLU A 155 10.57 12.60 -1.47
CA GLU A 155 10.08 13.04 -2.78
C GLU A 155 10.61 14.44 -3.18
N GLY A 156 11.21 15.17 -2.23
CA GLY A 156 11.60 16.57 -2.36
C GLY A 156 13.10 16.85 -2.39
N ILE A 157 13.91 16.03 -3.08
CA ILE A 157 15.21 16.51 -3.58
C ILE A 157 15.02 16.97 -5.02
N THR A 158 14.62 18.22 -5.16
CA THR A 158 15.03 19.11 -6.25
C THR A 158 14.77 20.53 -5.75
N ASP A 159 15.80 21.12 -5.13
CA ASP A 159 16.04 22.56 -5.18
C ASP A 159 16.12 23.03 -6.65
#